data_AF-A0A970Z949-F1
#
_entry.id   AF-A0A970Z949-F1
#
_cell.length_a   1.000
_cell.length_b   1.000
_cell.length_c   1.000
_cell.angle_alpha   90.00
_cell.angle_beta   90.00
_cell.angle_gamma   90.00
#
_symmetry.space_group_name_H-M   'P 1'
#
loop_
_entity.id
_entity.type
_entity.pdbx_description
1 polymer ?
#
loop_
_entity_poly.entity_id
_entity_poly.type
_entity_poly.pdbx_seq_one_letter_code
_entity_poly.pdbx_strand_id
1 'polypeptide(L)'
;MTVVALLTALAVPVPGTTSAADPAVTVTSPGGYAVTDGVPTPADLQAQRRKLDELRQTVQEQTDELSRATADLEAAALEAATALEAYTTAVRASQQAQAVEDRERRLLLEARLELAQNRRELGRWARQAYQGGAAYEEHPAVVTLLGARSTDEAATTLALLRGVGRAKGRAVNAVEAAERRQNVATTRAGSAASAAAAAQSAAAEAKQARDEAVARQREKVATLETALRSTTQEAAEAEAEERRLREAAELARRLRESGGPGGNAVTGEVGDCTGGDVALYLNGEIPLEALCPLAAAPGHRLRADAAFAFDKLAGEYARTFGRLPCVSDSYRDYPSQVSLRARKPGLAAVPGTSNHGWGTAVDLCGGIESFGTPQHEWLVVNGPMFGWYHPSWAQAGGSKPEPWHFEYGG
;
A
#
# COMPACT_ATOMS: atom_id res chain seq x y z
N MET A 1 -17.49 0.45 -3.31
CA MET A 1 -16.96 -0.93 -3.30
C MET A 1 -16.30 -1.14 -1.95
N THR A 2 -16.92 -1.92 -1.08
CA THR A 2 -16.52 -2.13 0.32
C THR A 2 -15.30 -3.04 0.40
N VAL A 3 -14.38 -2.73 1.32
CA VAL A 3 -13.08 -3.42 1.61
C VAL A 3 -13.24 -4.94 1.82
N VAL A 4 -14.44 -5.38 2.22
CA VAL A 4 -14.81 -6.80 2.40
C VAL A 4 -14.77 -7.61 1.08
N ALA A 5 -14.87 -6.96 -0.09
CA ALA A 5 -14.90 -7.65 -1.38
C ALA A 5 -13.53 -8.08 -1.93
N LEU A 6 -12.41 -7.65 -1.33
CA LEU A 6 -11.06 -8.03 -1.81
C LEU A 6 -10.47 -9.28 -1.13
N LEU A 7 -10.95 -9.61 0.09
CA LEU A 7 -10.42 -10.74 0.88
C LEU A 7 -10.77 -12.12 0.33
N THR A 8 -11.69 -12.22 -0.64
CA THR A 8 -12.10 -13.50 -1.26
C THR A 8 -11.31 -13.87 -2.51
N ALA A 9 -10.42 -13.01 -3.00
CA ALA A 9 -9.69 -13.24 -4.26
C ALA A 9 -8.29 -13.87 -4.09
N LEU A 10 -7.79 -14.06 -2.86
CA LEU A 10 -6.41 -14.49 -2.58
C LEU A 10 -6.28 -15.93 -2.05
N ALA A 11 -7.35 -16.73 -2.10
CA ALA A 11 -7.24 -18.17 -1.85
C ALA A 11 -6.61 -18.87 -3.06
N VAL A 12 -5.30 -18.73 -3.24
CA VAL A 12 -4.51 -19.58 -4.13
C VAL A 12 -4.46 -20.98 -3.48
N PRO A 13 -4.96 -22.04 -4.15
CA PRO A 13 -4.86 -23.38 -3.59
C PRO A 13 -3.40 -23.83 -3.63
N VAL A 14 -2.85 -24.18 -2.46
CA VAL A 14 -1.60 -24.92 -2.34
C VAL A 14 -1.80 -26.31 -2.98
N PRO A 15 -1.10 -26.68 -4.06
CA PRO A 15 -1.20 -28.03 -4.58
C PRO A 15 -0.49 -28.99 -3.62
N GLY A 16 -1.23 -30.00 -3.17
CA GLY A 16 -0.73 -31.03 -2.25
C GLY A 16 0.46 -31.79 -2.81
N THR A 17 1.42 -32.05 -1.93
CA THR A 17 2.57 -32.93 -2.13
C THR A 17 2.11 -34.38 -2.25
N THR A 18 1.93 -34.89 -3.46
CA THR A 18 1.92 -36.34 -3.71
C THR A 18 3.30 -36.77 -4.20
N SER A 19 4.08 -37.26 -3.24
CA SER A 19 5.30 -38.05 -3.46
C SER A 19 4.91 -39.36 -4.15
N ALA A 20 5.38 -39.56 -5.39
CA ALA A 20 5.47 -40.86 -6.02
C ALA A 20 6.95 -41.07 -6.35
N ALA A 21 7.61 -41.87 -5.52
CA ALA A 21 8.95 -42.38 -5.77
C ALA A 21 8.86 -43.49 -6.83
N ASP A 22 9.74 -43.44 -7.83
CA ASP A 22 10.05 -44.57 -8.71
C ASP A 22 11.55 -44.55 -9.07
N PRO A 23 12.14 -45.71 -9.44
CA PRO A 23 13.40 -46.14 -8.86
C PRO A 23 14.63 -45.71 -9.66
N ALA A 24 15.73 -45.55 -8.92
CA ALA A 24 17.06 -45.29 -9.45
C ALA A 24 17.54 -46.44 -10.33
N VAL A 25 17.88 -46.14 -11.59
CA VAL A 25 18.67 -47.01 -12.46
C VAL A 25 20.14 -46.68 -12.25
N THR A 26 20.87 -47.59 -11.62
CA THR A 26 22.32 -47.52 -11.44
C THR A 26 23.03 -48.04 -12.69
N VAL A 27 23.78 -47.17 -13.37
CA VAL A 27 24.77 -47.55 -14.38
C VAL A 27 26.16 -47.48 -13.75
N THR A 28 26.86 -48.61 -13.72
CA THR A 28 28.22 -48.74 -13.20
C THR A 28 29.20 -48.84 -14.37
N SER A 29 30.24 -47.99 -14.41
CA SER A 29 31.42 -48.18 -15.26
C SER A 29 32.70 -47.85 -14.47
N PRO A 30 33.84 -48.55 -14.70
CA PRO A 30 35.01 -48.51 -13.83
C PRO A 30 36.10 -47.57 -14.36
N GLY A 31 36.56 -46.64 -13.53
CA GLY A 31 37.70 -45.78 -13.83
C GLY A 31 37.62 -44.48 -13.07
N GLY A 32 38.35 -44.38 -11.96
CA GLY A 32 38.24 -43.27 -11.02
C GLY A 32 38.78 -41.96 -11.56
N TYR A 33 37.87 -41.06 -11.90
CA TYR A 33 37.98 -39.63 -11.66
C TYR A 33 36.65 -39.21 -11.04
N ALA A 34 36.71 -38.74 -9.80
CA ALA A 34 35.52 -38.33 -9.05
C ALA A 34 34.87 -37.15 -9.78
N VAL A 35 33.72 -37.44 -10.40
CA VAL A 35 32.89 -36.47 -11.10
C VAL A 35 32.19 -35.60 -10.07
N THR A 36 32.65 -34.37 -9.93
CA THR A 36 31.90 -33.25 -9.35
C THR A 36 32.38 -32.04 -10.15
N ASP A 37 31.55 -31.18 -10.72
CA ASP A 37 30.14 -31.00 -10.47
C ASP A 37 29.65 -29.98 -11.48
N GLY A 38 29.00 -30.39 -12.55
CA GLY A 38 28.05 -29.46 -13.15
C GLY A 38 27.69 -29.76 -14.58
N VAL A 39 26.43 -30.01 -14.95
CA VAL A 39 25.15 -30.06 -14.21
C VAL A 39 24.81 -28.69 -13.56
N PRO A 40 23.57 -28.19 -13.35
CA PRO A 40 23.49 -27.15 -12.34
C PRO A 40 23.94 -27.94 -11.14
N THR A 41 25.01 -27.50 -10.51
CA THR A 41 25.35 -28.17 -9.27
C THR A 41 24.07 -28.22 -8.44
N PRO A 42 23.81 -29.25 -7.63
CA PRO A 42 22.67 -29.21 -6.71
C PRO A 42 22.56 -27.85 -5.98
N ALA A 43 23.65 -27.10 -5.85
CA ALA A 43 23.72 -25.72 -5.39
C ALA A 43 23.06 -24.64 -6.29
N ASP A 44 23.07 -24.75 -7.63
CA ASP A 44 22.47 -23.77 -8.57
C ASP A 44 20.93 -23.92 -8.64
N LEU A 45 20.43 -25.16 -8.70
CA LEU A 45 19.00 -25.43 -8.55
C LEU A 45 18.52 -25.08 -7.13
N GLN A 46 19.36 -25.32 -6.12
CA GLN A 46 19.11 -24.78 -4.78
C GLN A 46 19.12 -23.25 -4.78
N ALA A 47 19.97 -22.56 -5.55
CA ALA A 47 20.01 -21.11 -5.57
C ALA A 47 18.73 -20.51 -6.18
N GLN A 48 18.23 -21.09 -7.27
CA GLN A 48 16.94 -20.69 -7.86
C GLN A 48 15.75 -21.00 -6.93
N ARG A 49 15.77 -22.15 -6.25
CA ARG A 49 14.76 -22.49 -5.24
C ARG A 49 14.84 -21.56 -4.03
N ARG A 50 16.04 -21.24 -3.54
CA ARG A 50 16.26 -20.25 -2.47
C ARG A 50 15.70 -18.90 -2.86
N LYS A 51 15.96 -18.42 -4.08
CA LYS A 51 15.40 -17.15 -4.57
C LYS A 51 13.87 -17.17 -4.62
N LEU A 52 13.26 -18.27 -5.05
CA LEU A 52 11.79 -18.42 -5.05
C LEU A 52 11.23 -18.50 -3.62
N ASP A 53 11.92 -19.19 -2.71
CA ASP A 53 11.53 -19.29 -1.31
C ASP A 53 11.69 -17.94 -0.58
N GLU A 54 12.73 -17.17 -0.88
CA GLU A 54 12.93 -15.78 -0.44
C GLU A 54 11.79 -14.88 -0.93
N LEU A 55 11.46 -14.91 -2.22
CA LEU A 55 10.33 -14.14 -2.78
C LEU A 55 9.00 -14.54 -2.11
N ARG A 56 8.76 -15.83 -1.89
CA ARG A 56 7.57 -16.31 -1.17
C ARG A 56 7.54 -15.83 0.27
N GLN A 57 8.68 -15.84 0.95
CA GLN A 57 8.81 -15.31 2.30
C GLN A 57 8.50 -13.81 2.33
N THR A 58 9.05 -13.03 1.40
CA THR A 58 8.75 -11.59 1.27
C THR A 58 7.26 -11.35 1.04
N VAL A 59 6.61 -12.09 0.14
CA VAL A 59 5.15 -12.00 -0.08
C VAL A 59 4.37 -12.34 1.20
N GLN A 60 4.80 -13.34 1.96
CA GLN A 60 4.18 -13.69 3.23
C GLN A 60 4.34 -12.59 4.29
N GLU A 61 5.55 -12.04 4.45
CA GLU A 61 5.84 -10.95 5.37
C GLU A 61 5.00 -9.70 5.04
N GLN A 62 4.87 -9.38 3.75
CA GLN A 62 4.02 -8.29 3.25
C GLN A 62 2.53 -8.56 3.49
N THR A 63 2.08 -9.81 3.36
CA THR A 63 0.70 -10.21 3.69
C THR A 63 0.41 -10.08 5.19
N ASP A 64 1.37 -10.42 6.05
CA ASP A 64 1.27 -10.22 7.49
C ASP A 64 1.27 -8.73 7.86
N GLU A 65 2.05 -7.91 7.15
CA GLU A 65 2.05 -6.45 7.28
C GLU A 65 0.70 -5.86 6.87
N LEU A 66 0.12 -6.31 5.75
CA LEU A 66 -1.21 -5.91 5.29
C LEU A 66 -2.29 -6.26 6.33
N SER A 67 -2.18 -7.44 6.95
CA SER A 67 -3.09 -7.88 8.02
C SER A 67 -2.97 -6.98 9.26
N ARG A 68 -1.74 -6.65 9.67
CA ARG A 68 -1.49 -5.69 10.76
C ARG A 68 -2.03 -4.29 10.44
N ALA A 69 -1.77 -3.78 9.23
CA ALA A 69 -2.27 -2.48 8.78
C ALA A 69 -3.81 -2.43 8.74
N THR A 70 -4.45 -3.55 8.41
CA THR A 70 -5.91 -3.67 8.42
C THR A 70 -6.46 -3.60 9.85
N ALA A 71 -5.88 -4.34 10.79
CA ALA A 71 -6.26 -4.30 12.21
C ALA A 71 -6.05 -2.89 12.81
N ASP A 72 -4.94 -2.22 12.47
CA ASP A 72 -4.66 -0.84 12.86
C ASP A 72 -5.72 0.14 12.33
N LEU A 73 -6.16 -0.04 11.08
CA LEU A 73 -7.22 0.77 10.48
C LEU A 73 -8.56 0.56 11.21
N GLU A 74 -8.90 -0.69 11.53
CA GLU A 74 -10.13 -1.01 12.27
C GLU A 74 -10.13 -0.36 13.66
N ALA A 75 -9.00 -0.43 14.38
CA ALA A 75 -8.83 0.23 15.67
C ALA A 75 -8.98 1.76 15.55
N ALA A 76 -8.33 2.38 14.55
CA ALA A 76 -8.44 3.81 14.30
C ALA A 76 -9.86 4.23 13.87
N ALA A 77 -10.57 3.39 13.12
CA ALA A 77 -11.96 3.63 12.74
C ALA A 77 -12.90 3.60 13.95
N LEU A 78 -12.69 2.67 14.89
CA LEU A 78 -13.44 2.61 16.15
C LEU A 78 -13.17 3.84 17.02
N GLU A 79 -11.92 4.28 17.11
CA GLU A 79 -11.54 5.50 17.81
C GLU A 79 -12.23 6.74 17.20
N ALA A 80 -12.19 6.87 15.87
CA ALA A 80 -12.86 7.96 15.15
C ALA A 80 -14.38 7.95 15.34
N ALA A 81 -15.02 6.78 15.31
CA ALA A 81 -16.45 6.64 15.58
C ALA A 81 -16.81 7.08 17.01
N THR A 82 -16.02 6.65 17.99
CA THR A 82 -16.20 7.04 19.40
C THR A 82 -16.05 8.55 19.59
N ALA A 83 -15.04 9.15 18.95
CA ALA A 83 -14.81 10.59 19.02
C ALA A 83 -15.93 11.39 18.32
N LEU A 84 -16.46 10.90 17.19
CA LEU A 84 -17.63 11.48 16.52
C LEU A 84 -18.87 11.45 17.41
N GLU A 85 -19.14 10.32 18.08
CA GLU A 85 -20.26 10.19 19.01
C GLU A 85 -20.12 11.17 20.18
N ALA A 86 -18.93 11.24 20.80
CA ALA A 86 -18.63 12.18 21.87
C ALA A 86 -18.83 13.64 21.42
N TYR A 87 -18.35 13.99 20.23
CA TYR A 87 -18.55 15.33 19.65
C TYR A 87 -20.02 15.66 19.44
N THR A 88 -20.80 14.75 18.83
CA THR A 88 -22.24 15.00 18.61
C THR A 88 -23.01 15.16 19.91
N THR A 89 -22.64 14.38 20.94
CA THR A 89 -23.22 14.47 22.28
C THR A 89 -22.88 15.80 22.93
N ALA A 90 -21.61 16.23 22.87
CA ALA A 90 -21.17 17.49 23.43
C ALA A 90 -21.80 18.71 22.74
N VAL A 91 -21.97 18.67 21.40
CA VAL A 91 -22.67 19.73 20.65
C VAL A 91 -24.13 19.84 21.06
N ARG A 92 -24.84 18.70 21.20
CA ARG A 92 -26.24 18.70 21.67
C ARG A 92 -26.35 19.25 23.09
N ALA A 93 -25.44 18.86 23.98
CA ALA A 93 -25.39 19.39 25.34
C ALA A 93 -25.13 20.90 25.37
N SER A 94 -24.21 21.39 24.53
CA SER A 94 -23.92 22.82 24.36
C SER A 94 -25.14 23.60 23.88
N GLN A 95 -25.84 23.12 22.85
CA GLN A 95 -27.06 23.74 22.34
C GLN A 95 -28.17 23.78 23.41
N GLN A 96 -28.34 22.70 24.17
CA GLN A 96 -29.31 22.65 25.27
C GLN A 96 -28.94 23.64 26.39
N ALA A 97 -27.67 23.72 26.78
CA ALA A 97 -27.20 24.64 27.80
C ALA A 97 -27.38 26.11 27.37
N GLN A 98 -27.11 26.43 26.10
CA GLN A 98 -27.37 27.75 25.52
C GLN A 98 -28.87 28.10 25.55
N ALA A 99 -29.75 27.16 25.19
CA ALA A 99 -31.19 27.38 25.25
C ALA A 99 -31.68 27.64 26.69
N VAL A 100 -31.10 26.95 27.69
CA VAL A 100 -31.37 27.19 29.11
C VAL A 100 -30.84 28.56 29.54
N GLU A 101 -29.63 28.94 29.14
CA GLU A 101 -29.07 30.27 29.41
C GLU A 101 -29.97 31.38 28.87
N ASP A 102 -30.40 31.28 27.61
CA ASP A 102 -31.30 32.26 26.98
C ASP A 102 -32.65 32.35 27.67
N ARG A 103 -33.16 31.22 28.18
CA ARG A 103 -34.39 31.19 28.98
C ARG A 103 -34.18 31.89 30.33
N GLU A 104 -33.14 31.57 31.08
CA GLU A 104 -32.89 32.16 32.40
C GLU A 104 -32.54 33.66 32.29
N ARG A 105 -31.85 34.08 31.22
CA ARG A 105 -31.60 35.51 30.92
C ARG A 105 -32.90 36.29 30.69
N ARG A 106 -33.87 35.70 29.97
CA ARG A 106 -35.19 36.31 29.77
C ARG A 106 -35.96 36.44 31.09
N LEU A 107 -35.98 35.38 31.90
CA LEU A 107 -36.63 35.40 33.22
C LEU A 107 -35.99 36.44 34.16
N LEU A 108 -34.66 36.60 34.11
CA LEU A 108 -33.98 37.66 34.86
C LEU A 108 -34.38 39.06 34.40
N LEU A 109 -34.51 39.28 33.10
CA LEU A 109 -34.97 40.57 32.56
C LEU A 109 -36.39 40.88 33.03
N GLU A 110 -37.30 39.90 32.97
CA GLU A 110 -38.68 40.02 33.47
C GLU A 110 -38.71 40.37 34.97
N ALA A 111 -37.93 39.66 35.80
CA ALA A 111 -37.85 39.93 37.23
C ALA A 111 -37.29 41.34 37.54
N ARG A 112 -36.31 41.81 36.76
CA ARG A 112 -35.76 43.17 36.88
C ARG A 112 -36.81 44.22 36.52
N LEU A 113 -37.59 44.01 35.45
CA LEU A 113 -38.66 44.90 35.03
C LEU A 113 -39.79 44.96 36.07
N GLU A 114 -40.19 43.81 36.63
CA GLU A 114 -41.19 43.71 37.69
C GLU A 114 -40.75 44.48 38.95
N LEU A 115 -39.51 44.26 39.41
CA LEU A 115 -38.98 44.98 40.56
C LEU A 115 -38.92 46.49 40.30
N ALA A 116 -38.49 46.92 39.11
CA ALA A 116 -38.47 48.32 38.75
C ALA A 116 -39.88 48.93 38.73
N GLN A 117 -40.89 48.20 38.27
CA GLN A 117 -42.28 48.63 38.31
C GLN A 117 -42.78 48.77 39.76
N ASN A 118 -42.58 47.74 40.59
CA ASN A 118 -43.01 47.76 41.99
C ASN A 118 -42.33 48.89 42.78
N ARG A 119 -41.02 49.14 42.53
CA ARG A 119 -40.30 50.29 43.10
C ARG A 119 -40.86 51.64 42.63
N ARG A 120 -41.26 51.77 41.36
CA ARG A 120 -41.93 52.98 40.84
C ARG A 120 -43.30 53.20 41.50
N GLU A 121 -44.08 52.14 41.69
CA GLU A 121 -45.37 52.18 42.39
C GLU A 121 -45.22 52.60 43.85
N LEU A 122 -44.30 51.97 44.59
CA LEU A 122 -43.98 52.34 45.96
C LEU A 122 -43.46 53.79 46.05
N GLY A 123 -42.62 54.20 45.10
CA GLY A 123 -42.10 55.57 45.04
C GLY A 123 -43.17 56.63 44.71
N ARG A 124 -44.14 56.33 43.83
CA ARG A 124 -45.30 57.20 43.60
C ARG A 124 -46.12 57.35 44.88
N TRP A 125 -46.36 56.24 45.57
CA TRP A 125 -47.05 56.26 46.85
C TRP A 125 -46.30 57.09 47.91
N ALA A 126 -44.99 56.87 48.06
CA ALA A 126 -44.17 57.63 49.01
C ALA A 126 -44.17 59.13 48.70
N ARG A 127 -44.10 59.50 47.40
CA ARG A 127 -44.23 60.89 46.97
C ARG A 127 -45.63 61.48 47.24
N GLN A 128 -46.71 60.74 47.01
CA GLN A 128 -48.07 61.20 47.37
C GLN A 128 -48.20 61.42 48.88
N ALA A 129 -47.63 60.54 49.69
CA ALA A 129 -47.60 60.70 51.15
C ALA A 129 -46.75 61.91 51.59
N TYR A 130 -45.65 62.21 50.88
CA TYR A 130 -44.72 63.30 51.22
C TYR A 130 -45.14 64.67 50.64
N GLN A 131 -45.66 64.73 49.41
CA GLN A 131 -46.17 65.95 48.75
C GLN A 131 -47.57 66.34 49.24
N GLY A 132 -48.37 65.36 49.69
CA GLY A 132 -49.48 65.61 50.61
C GLY A 132 -49.02 66.09 51.99
N GLY A 133 -47.70 66.27 52.15
CA GLY A 133 -46.96 67.03 53.15
C GLY A 133 -47.75 67.38 54.39
N ALA A 134 -47.57 66.61 55.45
CA ALA A 134 -47.78 67.06 56.82
C ALA A 134 -49.02 67.95 57.05
N ALA A 135 -50.14 67.69 56.37
CA ALA A 135 -51.45 67.94 56.94
C ALA A 135 -51.70 66.79 57.92
N TYR A 136 -50.90 66.82 58.99
CA TYR A 136 -51.17 66.16 60.26
C TYR A 136 -52.26 66.92 61.05
N GLU A 137 -52.88 67.94 60.45
CA GLU A 137 -54.22 68.33 60.82
C GLU A 137 -55.17 67.26 60.28
N GLU A 138 -55.47 66.31 61.16
CA GLU A 138 -56.66 65.49 61.09
C GLU A 138 -56.74 64.59 59.84
N HIS A 139 -56.25 63.36 59.95
CA HIS A 139 -56.64 62.25 59.06
C HIS A 139 -58.13 62.40 58.69
N PRO A 140 -58.50 62.87 57.49
CA PRO A 140 -59.89 63.26 57.23
C PRO A 140 -60.77 62.02 57.29
N ALA A 141 -60.27 60.84 56.97
CA ALA A 141 -61.00 59.61 57.19
C ALA A 141 -61.11 59.20 58.69
N VAL A 142 -60.18 59.56 59.57
CA VAL A 142 -60.34 59.34 61.02
C VAL A 142 -61.25 60.42 61.62
N VAL A 143 -61.21 61.66 61.14
CA VAL A 143 -62.11 62.74 61.58
C VAL A 143 -63.51 62.60 60.98
N THR A 144 -63.64 62.15 59.74
CA THR A 144 -64.91 61.70 59.14
C THR A 144 -65.44 60.43 59.82
N LEU A 145 -64.56 59.54 60.32
CA LEU A 145 -64.97 58.42 61.18
C LEU A 145 -65.46 58.91 62.56
N LEU A 146 -64.76 59.87 63.18
CA LEU A 146 -65.12 60.47 64.47
C LEU A 146 -66.35 61.38 64.38
N GLY A 147 -66.61 61.97 63.20
CA GLY A 147 -67.76 62.82 62.88
C GLY A 147 -68.90 62.11 62.14
N ALA A 148 -68.81 60.78 61.97
CA ALA A 148 -69.83 59.99 61.29
C ALA A 148 -71.18 60.09 62.02
N ARG A 149 -72.25 60.40 61.29
CA ARG A 149 -73.59 60.62 61.87
C ARG A 149 -74.44 59.35 61.92
N SER A 150 -73.95 58.27 61.31
CA SER A 150 -74.59 56.96 61.29
C SER A 150 -73.56 55.82 61.35
N THR A 151 -74.01 54.64 61.77
CA THR A 151 -73.19 53.42 61.76
C THR A 151 -72.74 53.03 60.36
N ASP A 152 -73.52 53.31 59.33
CA ASP A 152 -73.22 52.99 57.93
C ASP A 152 -72.09 53.86 57.37
N GLU A 153 -72.08 55.16 57.72
CA GLU A 153 -71.04 56.11 57.35
C GLU A 153 -69.70 55.79 58.04
N ALA A 154 -69.75 55.41 59.31
CA ALA A 154 -68.58 54.95 60.05
C ALA A 154 -68.01 53.65 59.46
N ALA A 155 -68.87 52.68 59.12
CA ALA A 155 -68.47 51.42 58.51
C ALA A 155 -67.81 51.62 57.14
N THR A 156 -68.36 52.51 56.31
CA THR A 156 -67.83 52.84 54.98
C THR A 156 -66.45 53.49 55.09
N THR A 157 -66.29 54.44 55.99
CA THR A 157 -65.01 55.15 56.20
C THR A 157 -63.92 54.23 56.75
N LEU A 158 -64.29 53.35 57.69
CA LEU A 158 -63.40 52.32 58.23
C LEU A 158 -62.98 51.29 57.16
N ALA A 159 -63.89 50.92 56.25
CA ALA A 159 -63.59 50.03 55.13
C ALA A 159 -62.58 50.65 54.15
N LEU A 160 -62.70 51.95 53.85
CA LEU A 160 -61.75 52.69 53.02
C LEU A 160 -60.36 52.76 53.66
N LEU A 161 -60.27 53.10 54.95
CA LEU A 161 -59.01 53.13 55.71
C LEU A 161 -58.32 51.76 55.73
N ARG A 162 -59.07 50.70 56.00
CA ARG A 162 -58.56 49.31 55.93
C ARG A 162 -58.14 48.94 54.51
N GLY A 163 -58.88 49.39 53.50
CA GLY A 163 -58.54 49.20 52.09
C GLY A 163 -57.20 49.83 51.72
N VAL A 164 -56.96 51.07 52.11
CA VAL A 164 -55.71 51.80 51.90
C VAL A 164 -54.55 51.17 52.70
N GLY A 165 -54.76 50.80 53.96
CA GLY A 165 -53.75 50.10 54.78
C GLY A 165 -53.32 48.77 54.17
N ARG A 166 -54.30 47.97 53.70
CA ARG A 166 -54.03 46.72 52.98
C ARG A 166 -53.31 46.96 51.65
N ALA A 167 -53.70 47.99 50.89
CA ALA A 167 -53.03 48.33 49.64
C ALA A 167 -51.56 48.71 49.85
N LYS A 168 -51.25 49.48 50.91
CA LYS A 168 -49.88 49.82 51.31
C LYS A 168 -49.05 48.60 51.70
N GLY A 169 -49.60 47.73 52.56
CA GLY A 169 -48.95 46.48 52.94
C GLY A 169 -48.67 45.58 51.73
N ARG A 170 -49.60 45.52 50.77
CA ARG A 170 -49.39 44.80 49.51
C ARG A 170 -48.25 45.38 48.67
N ALA A 171 -48.11 46.71 48.58
CA ALA A 171 -47.06 47.35 47.78
C ALA A 171 -45.65 47.07 48.34
N VAL A 172 -45.48 47.15 49.67
CA VAL A 172 -44.20 46.81 50.33
C VAL A 172 -43.88 45.32 50.14
N ASN A 173 -44.84 44.44 50.43
CA ASN A 173 -44.67 42.99 50.24
C ASN A 173 -44.38 42.62 48.79
N ALA A 174 -44.95 43.34 47.82
CA ALA A 174 -44.70 43.13 46.39
C ALA A 174 -43.27 43.50 45.97
N VAL A 175 -42.70 44.57 46.52
CA VAL A 175 -41.29 44.94 46.30
C VAL A 175 -40.37 43.86 46.87
N GLU A 176 -40.57 43.46 48.12
CA GLU A 176 -39.76 42.42 48.75
C GLU A 176 -39.85 41.07 48.01
N ALA A 177 -41.06 40.68 47.56
CA ALA A 177 -41.26 39.48 46.78
C ALA A 177 -40.58 39.56 45.41
N ALA A 178 -40.65 40.70 44.73
CA ALA A 178 -39.98 40.91 43.45
C ALA A 178 -38.45 40.95 43.61
N GLU A 179 -37.93 41.48 44.70
CA GLU A 179 -36.48 41.46 45.00
C GLU A 179 -35.99 40.02 45.25
N ARG A 180 -36.73 39.22 46.02
CA ARG A 180 -36.43 37.79 46.15
C ARG A 180 -36.45 37.06 44.81
N ARG A 181 -37.45 37.32 43.95
CA ARG A 181 -37.51 36.75 42.59
C ARG A 181 -36.32 37.17 41.73
N GLN A 182 -35.94 38.44 41.75
CA GLN A 182 -34.77 38.95 41.02
C GLN A 182 -33.47 38.29 41.50
N ASN A 183 -33.29 38.13 42.80
CA ASN A 183 -32.09 37.47 43.36
C ASN A 183 -32.00 36.00 42.91
N VAL A 184 -33.09 35.25 43.00
CA VAL A 184 -33.14 33.86 42.52
C VAL A 184 -32.89 33.79 41.01
N ALA A 185 -33.51 34.66 40.22
CA ALA A 185 -33.29 34.72 38.77
C ALA A 185 -31.84 35.10 38.42
N THR A 186 -31.19 35.94 39.22
CA THR A 186 -29.79 36.33 39.02
C THR A 186 -28.86 35.14 39.24
N THR A 187 -29.05 34.39 40.34
CA THR A 187 -28.28 33.17 40.60
C THR A 187 -28.50 32.13 39.50
N ARG A 188 -29.75 31.89 39.08
CA ARG A 188 -30.07 30.92 38.02
C ARG A 188 -29.46 31.30 36.68
N ALA A 189 -29.57 32.56 36.28
CA ALA A 189 -28.95 33.05 35.05
C ALA A 189 -27.42 32.94 35.09
N GLY A 190 -26.80 33.22 36.24
CA GLY A 190 -25.36 33.02 36.44
C GLY A 190 -24.94 31.55 36.32
N SER A 191 -25.66 30.64 36.98
CA SER A 191 -25.40 29.20 36.88
C SER A 191 -25.62 28.67 35.47
N ALA A 192 -26.67 29.12 34.77
CA ALA A 192 -26.94 28.72 33.39
C ALA A 192 -25.87 29.23 32.42
N ALA A 193 -25.38 30.46 32.60
CA ALA A 193 -24.28 31.02 31.81
C ALA A 193 -22.97 30.23 32.01
N SER A 194 -22.62 29.89 33.25
CA SER A 194 -21.45 29.06 33.53
C SER A 194 -21.58 27.65 32.94
N ALA A 195 -22.78 27.05 33.00
CA ALA A 195 -23.05 25.74 32.40
C ALA A 195 -22.96 25.78 30.87
N ALA A 196 -23.48 26.83 30.23
CA ALA A 196 -23.38 27.04 28.78
C ALA A 196 -21.92 27.21 28.34
N ALA A 197 -21.13 28.01 29.06
CA ALA A 197 -19.71 28.19 28.78
C ALA A 197 -18.92 26.87 28.93
N ALA A 198 -19.18 26.09 29.99
CA ALA A 198 -18.55 24.80 30.19
C ALA A 198 -18.92 23.79 29.09
N ALA A 199 -20.20 23.72 28.70
CA ALA A 199 -20.66 22.86 27.62
C ALA A 199 -20.09 23.27 26.25
N GLN A 200 -19.88 24.56 26.02
CA GLN A 200 -19.20 25.06 24.82
C GLN A 200 -17.72 24.67 24.79
N SER A 201 -17.00 24.76 25.92
CA SER A 201 -15.62 24.28 26.03
C SER A 201 -15.53 22.78 25.75
N ALA A 202 -16.40 21.99 26.38
CA ALA A 202 -16.46 20.54 26.17
C ALA A 202 -16.75 20.17 24.70
N ALA A 203 -17.63 20.91 24.02
CA ALA A 203 -17.90 20.72 22.60
C ALA A 203 -16.69 21.07 21.72
N ALA A 204 -15.91 22.10 22.08
CA ALA A 204 -14.68 22.45 21.36
C ALA A 204 -13.57 21.40 21.56
N GLU A 205 -13.39 20.91 22.78
CA GLU A 205 -12.45 19.82 23.09
C GLU A 205 -12.83 18.52 22.36
N ALA A 206 -14.12 18.14 22.41
CA ALA A 206 -14.60 16.98 21.67
C ALA A 206 -14.46 17.15 20.15
N LYS A 207 -14.63 18.39 19.64
CA LYS A 207 -14.37 18.70 18.23
C LYS A 207 -12.92 18.41 17.86
N GLN A 208 -11.97 18.87 18.68
CA GLN A 208 -10.54 18.65 18.47
C GLN A 208 -10.20 17.16 18.51
N ALA A 209 -10.64 16.44 19.55
CA ALA A 209 -10.42 15.00 19.67
C ALA A 209 -10.95 14.22 18.45
N ARG A 210 -12.12 14.63 17.93
CA ARG A 210 -12.70 14.07 16.70
C ARG A 210 -11.90 14.41 15.45
N ASP A 211 -11.36 15.64 15.31
CA ASP A 211 -10.49 15.99 14.18
C ASP A 211 -9.23 15.11 14.19
N GLU A 212 -8.60 14.94 15.36
CA GLU A 212 -7.39 14.15 15.53
C GLU A 212 -7.62 12.67 15.25
N ALA A 213 -8.73 12.09 15.76
CA ALA A 213 -9.06 10.68 15.51
C ALA A 213 -9.36 10.40 14.03
N VAL A 214 -10.08 11.30 13.35
CA VAL A 214 -10.33 11.19 11.90
C VAL A 214 -9.03 11.35 11.10
N ALA A 215 -8.12 12.24 11.54
CA ALA A 215 -6.80 12.37 10.91
C ALA A 215 -5.97 11.08 11.04
N ARG A 216 -5.92 10.48 12.24
CA ARG A 216 -5.28 9.17 12.47
C ARG A 216 -5.88 8.09 11.57
N GLN A 217 -7.20 8.02 11.45
CA GLN A 217 -7.86 7.05 10.57
C GLN A 217 -7.44 7.23 9.11
N ARG A 218 -7.36 8.48 8.61
CA ARG A 218 -6.91 8.77 7.23
C ARG A 218 -5.46 8.36 6.99
N GLU A 219 -4.59 8.58 7.98
CA GLU A 219 -3.19 8.12 7.92
C GLU A 219 -3.13 6.59 7.79
N LYS A 220 -3.91 5.86 8.60
CA LYS A 220 -3.98 4.39 8.51
C LYS A 220 -4.50 3.89 7.16
N VAL A 221 -5.46 4.57 6.55
CA VAL A 221 -5.90 4.27 5.17
C VAL A 221 -4.74 4.41 4.18
N ALA A 222 -3.99 5.52 4.24
CA ALA A 222 -2.86 5.75 3.34
C ALA A 222 -1.74 4.70 3.52
N THR A 223 -1.47 4.29 4.77
CA THR A 223 -0.53 3.19 5.06
C THR A 223 -1.01 1.87 4.46
N LEU A 224 -2.29 1.52 4.62
CA LEU A 224 -2.87 0.30 4.06
C LEU A 224 -2.81 0.30 2.52
N GLU A 225 -3.13 1.42 1.86
CA GLU A 225 -3.03 1.56 0.41
C GLU A 225 -1.59 1.39 -0.09
N THR A 226 -0.61 1.85 0.68
CA THR A 226 0.81 1.68 0.34
C THR A 226 1.26 0.23 0.52
N ALA A 227 0.90 -0.41 1.64
CA ALA A 227 1.19 -1.81 1.89
C ALA A 227 0.55 -2.73 0.83
N LEU A 228 -0.71 -2.45 0.44
CA LEU A 228 -1.40 -3.21 -0.60
C LEU A 228 -0.69 -3.09 -1.95
N ARG A 229 -0.31 -1.88 -2.37
CA ARG A 229 0.44 -1.67 -3.62
C ARG A 229 1.77 -2.43 -3.61
N SER A 230 2.54 -2.32 -2.54
CA SER A 230 3.82 -3.02 -2.37
C SER A 230 3.63 -4.54 -2.47
N THR A 231 2.68 -5.08 -1.72
CA THR A 231 2.35 -6.53 -1.73
C THR A 231 1.95 -7.00 -3.12
N THR A 232 1.12 -6.25 -3.84
CA THR A 232 0.69 -6.63 -5.20
C THR A 232 1.83 -6.63 -6.21
N GLN A 233 2.78 -5.69 -6.07
CA GLN A 233 3.94 -5.63 -6.95
C GLN A 233 4.87 -6.83 -6.71
N GLU A 234 5.23 -7.08 -5.45
CA GLU A 234 6.09 -8.22 -5.06
C GLU A 234 5.47 -9.56 -5.47
N ALA A 235 4.15 -9.73 -5.28
CA ALA A 235 3.44 -10.93 -5.72
C ALA A 235 3.49 -11.10 -7.25
N ALA A 236 3.29 -10.02 -8.02
CA ALA A 236 3.37 -10.06 -9.47
C ALA A 236 4.79 -10.39 -9.98
N GLU A 237 5.83 -9.89 -9.31
CA GLU A 237 7.23 -10.20 -9.60
C GLU A 237 7.56 -11.67 -9.32
N ALA A 238 7.13 -12.18 -8.16
CA ALA A 238 7.28 -13.59 -7.79
C ALA A 238 6.59 -14.53 -8.80
N GLU A 239 5.36 -14.21 -9.20
CA GLU A 239 4.64 -14.98 -10.21
C GLU A 239 5.31 -14.91 -11.59
N ALA A 240 5.86 -13.75 -11.97
CA ALA A 240 6.55 -13.59 -13.26
C ALA A 240 7.82 -14.43 -13.31
N GLU A 241 8.59 -14.46 -12.23
CA GLU A 241 9.78 -15.31 -12.13
C GLU A 241 9.40 -16.80 -12.17
N GLU A 242 8.35 -17.21 -11.45
CA GLU A 242 7.87 -18.58 -11.50
C GLU A 242 7.42 -18.99 -12.92
N ARG A 243 6.71 -18.11 -13.64
CA ARG A 243 6.33 -18.34 -15.05
C ARG A 243 7.55 -18.51 -15.94
N ARG A 244 8.55 -17.62 -15.84
CA ARG A 244 9.80 -17.72 -16.63
C ARG A 244 10.52 -19.04 -16.40
N LEU A 245 10.62 -19.48 -15.14
CA LEU A 245 11.26 -20.75 -14.80
C LEU A 245 10.49 -21.95 -15.38
N ARG A 246 9.15 -21.92 -15.34
CA ARG A 246 8.31 -22.96 -15.95
C ARG A 246 8.46 -23.00 -17.48
N GLU A 247 8.42 -21.85 -18.15
CA GLU A 247 8.59 -21.76 -19.60
C GLU A 247 9.98 -22.23 -20.05
N ALA A 248 11.03 -21.85 -19.33
CA ALA A 248 12.39 -22.32 -19.59
C ALA A 248 12.52 -23.84 -19.42
N ALA A 249 11.90 -24.41 -18.38
CA ALA A 249 11.89 -25.86 -18.17
C ALA A 249 11.14 -26.60 -19.28
N GLU A 250 10.04 -26.03 -19.78
CA GLU A 250 9.24 -26.58 -20.87
C GLU A 250 9.96 -26.49 -22.23
N LEU A 251 10.65 -25.37 -22.51
CA LEU A 251 11.51 -25.25 -23.70
C LEU A 251 12.66 -26.26 -23.66
N ALA A 252 13.30 -26.42 -22.50
CA ALA A 252 14.31 -27.45 -22.31
C ALA A 252 13.74 -28.86 -22.55
N ARG A 253 12.50 -29.14 -22.16
CA ARG A 253 11.82 -30.41 -22.46
C ARG A 253 11.62 -30.61 -23.97
N ARG A 254 11.13 -29.58 -24.68
CA ARG A 254 10.87 -29.66 -26.13
C ARG A 254 12.14 -29.86 -26.96
N LEU A 255 13.22 -29.16 -26.63
CA LEU A 255 14.52 -29.32 -27.29
C LEU A 255 15.09 -30.74 -27.13
N ARG A 256 14.71 -31.46 -26.06
CA ARG A 256 15.06 -32.89 -25.89
C ARG A 256 14.24 -33.79 -26.81
N GLU A 257 12.94 -33.50 -26.98
CA GLU A 257 12.01 -34.35 -27.72
C GLU A 257 12.15 -34.24 -29.25
N SER A 258 12.58 -33.08 -29.76
CA SER A 258 12.88 -32.88 -31.19
C SER A 258 14.10 -33.66 -31.68
N GLY A 259 14.82 -34.36 -30.79
CA GLY A 259 16.04 -35.11 -31.10
C GLY A 259 15.86 -36.54 -31.61
N GLY A 260 14.69 -37.17 -31.39
CA GLY A 260 14.48 -38.60 -31.61
C GLY A 260 15.37 -39.51 -30.72
N PRO A 261 15.01 -40.78 -30.48
CA PRO A 261 15.87 -41.68 -29.72
C PRO A 261 17.06 -42.13 -30.60
N GLY A 262 18.24 -41.55 -30.37
CA GLY A 262 19.52 -42.18 -30.73
C GLY A 262 20.23 -41.76 -32.03
N GLY A 263 20.02 -40.55 -32.57
CA GLY A 263 20.74 -40.10 -33.78
C GLY A 263 21.79 -39.01 -33.53
N ASN A 264 23.07 -39.32 -33.73
CA ASN A 264 24.19 -38.33 -33.87
C ASN A 264 24.08 -37.53 -35.20
N ALA A 265 22.87 -37.14 -35.60
CA ALA A 265 22.67 -36.33 -36.78
C ALA A 265 23.10 -34.89 -36.48
N VAL A 266 24.17 -34.45 -37.11
CA VAL A 266 24.72 -33.08 -36.99
C VAL A 266 24.02 -32.09 -37.95
N THR A 267 23.05 -32.57 -38.75
CA THR A 267 22.24 -31.76 -39.67
C THR A 267 20.76 -32.10 -39.55
N GLY A 268 19.90 -31.08 -39.64
CA GLY A 268 18.45 -31.18 -39.54
C GLY A 268 17.76 -29.82 -39.52
N GLU A 269 16.43 -29.78 -39.37
CA GLU A 269 15.62 -28.56 -39.44
C GLU A 269 15.66 -27.75 -38.13
N VAL A 270 15.88 -26.44 -38.22
CA VAL A 270 15.83 -25.49 -37.09
C VAL A 270 14.44 -24.83 -37.06
N GLY A 271 13.45 -25.55 -36.53
CA GLY A 271 12.05 -25.16 -36.71
C GLY A 271 11.70 -25.12 -38.20
N ASP A 272 11.10 -24.02 -38.68
CA ASP A 272 10.79 -23.82 -40.11
C ASP A 272 11.98 -23.24 -40.92
N CYS A 273 13.14 -23.00 -40.29
CA CYS A 273 14.29 -22.40 -40.96
C CYS A 273 15.20 -23.47 -41.59
N THR A 274 15.35 -23.41 -42.91
CA THR A 274 16.27 -24.27 -43.68
C THR A 274 17.64 -23.61 -43.95
N GLY A 275 17.76 -22.30 -43.70
CA GLY A 275 18.92 -21.49 -44.08
C GLY A 275 19.04 -21.23 -45.58
N GLY A 276 20.00 -20.37 -45.94
CA GLY A 276 20.39 -20.10 -47.33
C GLY A 276 21.75 -20.70 -47.69
N ASP A 277 22.10 -20.72 -48.98
CA ASP A 277 23.45 -21.09 -49.42
C ASP A 277 24.45 -20.01 -48.99
N VAL A 278 25.32 -20.34 -48.05
CA VAL A 278 26.31 -19.39 -47.52
C VAL A 278 27.66 -19.45 -48.22
N ALA A 279 27.88 -20.40 -49.15
CA ALA A 279 29.19 -20.66 -49.76
C ALA A 279 29.71 -19.48 -50.61
N LEU A 280 28.80 -18.60 -51.03
CA LEU A 280 29.10 -17.44 -51.88
C LEU A 280 29.50 -16.18 -51.10
N TYR A 281 29.34 -16.17 -49.77
CA TYR A 281 29.62 -14.98 -48.96
C TYR A 281 31.01 -15.04 -48.34
N LEU A 282 31.60 -13.86 -48.17
CA LEU A 282 32.84 -13.69 -47.45
C LEU A 282 32.59 -13.66 -45.93
N ASN A 283 33.66 -13.78 -45.16
CA ASN A 283 33.61 -13.72 -43.70
C ASN A 283 33.00 -12.39 -43.21
N GLY A 284 31.85 -12.49 -42.53
CA GLY A 284 31.10 -11.34 -42.02
C GLY A 284 30.17 -10.69 -43.05
N GLU A 285 29.98 -11.30 -44.23
CA GLU A 285 29.11 -10.80 -45.29
C GLU A 285 27.89 -11.71 -45.56
N ILE A 286 27.64 -12.70 -44.70
CA ILE A 286 26.45 -13.56 -44.80
C ILE A 286 25.21 -12.71 -44.42
N PRO A 287 24.18 -12.63 -45.28
CA PRO A 287 22.97 -11.90 -44.97
C PRO A 287 22.15 -12.65 -43.91
N LEU A 288 21.47 -11.91 -43.03
CA LEU A 288 20.78 -12.49 -41.88
C LEU A 288 19.66 -13.47 -42.27
N GLU A 289 19.05 -13.29 -43.44
CA GLU A 289 18.05 -14.19 -44.01
C GLU A 289 18.62 -15.56 -44.43
N ALA A 290 19.93 -15.65 -44.67
CA ALA A 290 20.60 -16.93 -44.94
C ALA A 290 20.98 -17.68 -43.65
N LEU A 291 20.84 -17.05 -42.48
CA LEU A 291 21.15 -17.61 -41.17
C LEU A 291 19.87 -17.99 -40.40
N CYS A 292 19.96 -19.06 -39.61
CA CYS A 292 18.86 -19.49 -38.75
C CYS A 292 18.98 -18.93 -37.32
N PRO A 293 17.85 -18.58 -36.69
CA PRO A 293 17.82 -18.21 -35.28
C PRO A 293 18.11 -19.42 -34.39
N LEU A 294 18.65 -19.18 -33.20
CA LEU A 294 18.84 -20.22 -32.19
C LEU A 294 17.61 -20.29 -31.27
N ALA A 295 16.96 -21.44 -31.19
CA ALA A 295 15.84 -21.65 -30.27
C ALA A 295 16.32 -21.59 -28.81
N ALA A 296 17.53 -22.05 -28.53
CA ALA A 296 18.14 -21.99 -27.21
C ALA A 296 18.61 -20.59 -26.79
N ALA A 297 18.79 -19.67 -27.75
CA ALA A 297 19.33 -18.33 -27.51
C ALA A 297 18.66 -17.28 -28.42
N PRO A 298 17.45 -16.80 -28.07
CA PRO A 298 16.73 -15.81 -28.86
C PRO A 298 17.57 -14.56 -29.16
N GLY A 299 17.59 -14.12 -30.43
CA GLY A 299 18.37 -12.97 -30.89
C GLY A 299 19.73 -13.33 -31.49
N HIS A 300 20.22 -14.55 -31.27
CA HIS A 300 21.42 -15.08 -31.91
C HIS A 300 21.10 -15.83 -33.19
N ARG A 301 22.05 -15.85 -34.12
CA ARG A 301 21.94 -16.52 -35.42
C ARG A 301 23.22 -17.24 -35.79
N LEU A 302 23.07 -18.38 -36.45
CA LEU A 302 24.16 -19.19 -36.99
C LEU A 302 23.75 -19.73 -38.38
N ARG A 303 24.72 -20.29 -39.11
CA ARG A 303 24.44 -21.11 -40.29
C ARG A 303 23.51 -22.27 -39.89
N ALA A 304 22.62 -22.71 -40.77
CA ALA A 304 21.52 -23.61 -40.40
C ALA A 304 21.97 -24.92 -39.73
N ASP A 305 23.03 -25.55 -40.23
CA ASP A 305 23.63 -26.75 -39.65
C ASP A 305 24.20 -26.49 -38.24
N ALA A 306 24.97 -25.42 -38.07
CA ALA A 306 25.52 -25.00 -36.79
C ALA A 306 24.39 -24.66 -35.79
N ALA A 307 23.34 -23.96 -36.24
CA ALA A 307 22.18 -23.63 -35.43
C ALA A 307 21.45 -24.88 -34.93
N PHE A 308 21.19 -25.85 -35.83
CA PHE A 308 20.57 -27.12 -35.48
C PHE A 308 21.39 -27.89 -34.45
N ALA A 309 22.67 -28.03 -34.73
CA ALA A 309 23.61 -28.70 -33.85
C ALA A 309 23.72 -28.03 -32.48
N PHE A 310 23.71 -26.68 -32.45
CA PHE A 310 23.76 -25.91 -31.21
C PHE A 310 22.50 -26.08 -30.37
N ASP A 311 21.31 -26.04 -30.97
CA ASP A 311 20.05 -26.22 -30.23
C ASP A 311 19.91 -27.64 -29.66
N LYS A 312 20.45 -28.66 -30.36
CA LYS A 312 20.56 -30.01 -29.80
C LYS A 312 21.53 -30.09 -28.63
N LEU A 313 22.73 -29.53 -28.81
CA LEU A 313 23.72 -29.42 -27.74
C LEU A 313 23.15 -28.68 -26.53
N ALA A 314 22.38 -27.62 -26.75
CA ALA A 314 21.72 -26.84 -25.73
C ALA A 314 20.61 -27.62 -25.01
N GLY A 315 19.89 -28.51 -25.71
CA GLY A 315 18.91 -29.42 -25.10
C GLY A 315 19.56 -30.40 -24.12
N GLU A 316 20.69 -31.01 -24.49
CA GLU A 316 21.48 -31.88 -23.61
C GLU A 316 22.18 -31.09 -22.51
N TYR A 317 22.72 -29.92 -22.84
CA TYR A 317 23.22 -28.97 -21.85
C TYR A 317 22.11 -28.66 -20.86
N ALA A 318 20.86 -28.46 -21.25
CA ALA A 318 19.77 -28.22 -20.31
C ALA A 318 19.31 -29.48 -19.53
N ARG A 319 19.52 -30.70 -20.03
CA ARG A 319 19.34 -31.94 -19.22
C ARG A 319 20.36 -32.00 -18.11
N THR A 320 21.60 -31.68 -18.46
CA THR A 320 22.70 -31.65 -17.54
C THR A 320 22.49 -30.48 -16.59
N PHE A 321 22.40 -29.24 -17.09
CA PHE A 321 22.48 -27.94 -16.42
C PHE A 321 21.17 -27.30 -15.92
N GLY A 322 20.00 -27.89 -16.20
CA GLY A 322 18.70 -27.35 -15.77
C GLY A 322 18.36 -25.96 -16.31
N ARG A 323 19.20 -25.42 -17.21
CA ARG A 323 19.06 -24.15 -17.93
C ARG A 323 19.73 -24.28 -19.30
N LEU A 324 19.32 -23.45 -20.24
CA LEU A 324 19.96 -23.35 -21.55
C LEU A 324 21.34 -22.67 -21.42
N PRO A 325 22.30 -22.96 -22.34
CA PRO A 325 23.57 -22.27 -22.37
C PRO A 325 23.36 -20.77 -22.65
N CYS A 326 24.05 -19.93 -21.89
CA CYS A 326 24.04 -18.49 -22.11
C CYS A 326 24.92 -18.18 -23.32
N VAL A 327 24.38 -17.46 -24.31
CA VAL A 327 25.12 -17.01 -25.50
C VAL A 327 25.33 -15.50 -25.39
N SER A 328 26.58 -15.08 -25.53
CA SER A 328 26.98 -13.67 -25.49
C SER A 328 27.30 -13.11 -26.88
N ASP A 329 27.79 -13.96 -27.78
CA ASP A 329 28.02 -13.62 -29.18
C ASP A 329 27.84 -14.84 -30.09
N SER A 330 27.49 -14.58 -31.35
CA SER A 330 27.21 -15.60 -32.38
C SER A 330 27.70 -15.11 -33.74
N TYR A 331 26.90 -15.16 -34.81
CA TYR A 331 27.27 -14.49 -36.07
C TYR A 331 27.58 -13.00 -35.85
N ARG A 332 28.72 -12.55 -36.40
CA ARG A 332 29.19 -11.17 -36.33
C ARG A 332 29.53 -10.66 -37.73
N ASP A 333 28.81 -9.64 -38.19
CA ASP A 333 29.05 -9.04 -39.50
C ASP A 333 30.39 -8.28 -39.59
N TYR A 334 30.85 -8.03 -40.81
CA TYR A 334 32.13 -7.41 -41.09
C TYR A 334 32.25 -5.99 -40.46
N PRO A 335 31.27 -5.07 -40.60
CA PRO A 335 31.31 -3.77 -39.93
C PRO A 335 31.43 -3.87 -38.40
N SER A 336 30.72 -4.81 -37.79
CA SER A 336 30.77 -5.07 -36.35
C SER A 336 32.15 -5.59 -35.93
N GLN A 337 32.77 -6.45 -36.73
CA GLN A 337 34.14 -6.92 -36.50
C GLN A 337 35.17 -5.78 -36.61
N VAL A 338 35.04 -4.88 -37.59
CA VAL A 338 35.88 -3.67 -37.71
C VAL A 338 35.75 -2.80 -36.44
N SER A 339 34.51 -2.55 -36.02
CA SER A 339 34.20 -1.77 -34.83
C SER A 339 34.77 -2.40 -33.56
N LEU A 340 34.66 -3.72 -33.41
CA LEU A 340 35.20 -4.47 -32.27
C LEU A 340 36.74 -4.43 -32.24
N ARG A 341 37.40 -4.58 -33.39
CA ARG A 341 38.86 -4.49 -33.51
C ARG A 341 39.38 -3.10 -33.14
N ALA A 342 38.68 -2.04 -33.53
CA ALA A 342 39.04 -0.68 -33.13
C ALA A 342 38.96 -0.47 -31.61
N ARG A 343 37.94 -1.04 -30.95
CA ARG A 343 37.77 -0.95 -29.48
C ARG A 343 38.72 -1.88 -28.72
N LYS A 344 39.04 -3.05 -29.27
CA LYS A 344 39.79 -4.13 -28.60
C LYS A 344 40.91 -4.67 -29.50
N PRO A 345 41.93 -3.85 -29.83
CA PRO A 345 42.96 -4.21 -30.80
C PRO A 345 43.89 -5.35 -30.37
N GLY A 346 43.88 -5.76 -29.09
CA GLY A 346 44.61 -6.94 -28.61
C GLY A 346 43.78 -8.21 -28.52
N LEU A 347 42.44 -8.11 -28.59
CA LEU A 347 41.53 -9.22 -28.28
C LEU A 347 40.63 -9.62 -29.46
N ALA A 348 40.28 -8.69 -30.35
CA ALA A 348 39.43 -9.04 -31.49
C ALA A 348 40.27 -9.61 -32.65
N ALA A 349 39.76 -10.60 -33.38
CA ALA A 349 40.38 -11.04 -34.63
C ALA A 349 40.45 -9.91 -35.68
N VAL A 350 41.36 -10.05 -36.65
CA VAL A 350 41.41 -9.14 -37.80
C VAL A 350 40.08 -9.24 -38.55
N PRO A 351 39.47 -8.12 -38.99
CA PRO A 351 38.24 -8.16 -39.79
C PRO A 351 38.38 -9.07 -41.00
N GLY A 352 37.39 -9.94 -41.21
CA GLY A 352 37.40 -10.97 -42.25
C GLY A 352 38.10 -12.28 -41.87
N THR A 353 38.65 -12.42 -40.65
CA THR A 353 39.33 -13.65 -40.20
C THR A 353 38.70 -14.28 -38.95
N SER A 354 37.54 -13.80 -38.50
CA SER A 354 36.89 -14.31 -37.29
C SER A 354 35.93 -15.45 -37.61
N ASN A 355 35.97 -16.57 -36.89
CA ASN A 355 35.01 -17.65 -37.13
C ASN A 355 33.54 -17.27 -36.85
N HIS A 356 33.30 -16.21 -36.07
CA HIS A 356 31.96 -15.60 -35.95
C HIS A 356 31.41 -15.09 -37.29
N GLY A 357 32.28 -14.61 -38.20
CA GLY A 357 31.89 -14.13 -39.52
C GLY A 357 31.42 -15.24 -40.48
N TRP A 358 31.62 -16.51 -40.12
CA TRP A 358 31.11 -17.66 -40.89
C TRP A 358 29.76 -18.18 -40.35
N GLY A 359 29.27 -17.64 -39.24
CA GLY A 359 28.07 -18.16 -38.57
C GLY A 359 28.30 -19.55 -37.97
N THR A 360 29.54 -19.87 -37.61
CA THR A 360 29.97 -21.19 -37.08
C THR A 360 30.69 -21.06 -35.74
N ALA A 361 30.54 -19.93 -35.04
CA ALA A 361 31.16 -19.74 -33.74
C ALA A 361 30.19 -19.07 -32.75
N VAL A 362 30.36 -19.41 -31.48
CA VAL A 362 29.62 -18.84 -30.36
C VAL A 362 30.59 -18.46 -29.25
N ASP A 363 30.34 -17.31 -28.62
CA ASP A 363 30.96 -16.95 -27.35
C ASP A 363 29.92 -17.15 -26.25
N LEU A 364 30.22 -18.02 -25.30
CA LEU A 364 29.27 -18.51 -24.30
C LEU A 364 29.57 -17.94 -22.91
N CYS A 365 28.51 -17.74 -22.12
CA CYS A 365 28.54 -17.13 -20.79
C CYS A 365 27.92 -18.04 -19.71
N GLY A 366 27.76 -17.51 -18.49
CA GLY A 366 27.06 -18.19 -17.42
C GLY A 366 27.86 -19.34 -16.80
N GLY A 367 29.18 -19.24 -16.80
CA GLY A 367 30.14 -20.23 -16.29
C GLY A 367 31.05 -20.78 -17.39
N ILE A 368 30.58 -20.87 -18.65
CA ILE A 368 31.36 -21.42 -19.77
C ILE A 368 32.58 -20.55 -20.10
N GLU A 369 32.50 -19.25 -19.85
CA GLU A 369 33.54 -18.24 -20.09
C GLU A 369 34.75 -18.31 -19.16
N SER A 370 34.90 -19.38 -18.37
CA SER A 370 36.00 -19.56 -17.42
C SER A 370 36.51 -21.00 -17.46
N PHE A 371 37.83 -21.17 -17.57
CA PHE A 371 38.46 -22.50 -17.56
C PHE A 371 38.20 -23.25 -16.25
N GLY A 372 38.10 -24.58 -16.35
CA GLY A 372 37.92 -25.46 -15.20
C GLY A 372 36.55 -25.34 -14.55
N THR A 373 35.64 -24.51 -15.08
CA THR A 373 34.25 -24.57 -14.66
C THR A 373 33.60 -25.83 -15.21
N PRO A 374 32.62 -26.38 -14.49
CA PRO A 374 31.88 -27.54 -14.95
C PRO A 374 31.17 -27.34 -16.28
N GLN A 375 30.64 -26.13 -16.51
CA GLN A 375 29.99 -25.76 -17.76
C GLN A 375 30.95 -25.80 -18.93
N HIS A 376 32.17 -25.27 -18.74
CA HIS A 376 33.21 -25.29 -19.76
C HIS A 376 33.67 -26.74 -20.04
N GLU A 377 34.02 -27.50 -19.01
CA GLU A 377 34.51 -28.88 -19.16
C GLU A 377 33.47 -29.81 -19.78
N TRP A 378 32.19 -29.68 -19.38
CA TRP A 378 31.12 -30.45 -20.01
C TRP A 378 31.02 -30.14 -21.50
N LEU A 379 31.14 -28.88 -21.90
CA LEU A 379 31.04 -28.48 -23.30
C LEU A 379 32.26 -28.94 -24.11
N VAL A 380 33.46 -28.93 -23.54
CA VAL A 380 34.66 -29.49 -24.15
C VAL A 380 34.50 -30.99 -24.42
N VAL A 381 33.91 -31.72 -23.49
CA VAL A 381 33.73 -33.19 -23.60
C VAL A 381 32.56 -33.58 -24.50
N ASN A 382 31.42 -32.89 -24.39
CA ASN A 382 30.16 -33.29 -25.06
C ASN A 382 29.92 -32.54 -26.36
N GLY A 383 30.42 -31.29 -26.48
CA GLY A 383 30.32 -30.48 -27.69
C GLY A 383 30.66 -31.26 -28.96
N PRO A 384 31.78 -32.03 -29.01
CA PRO A 384 32.19 -32.72 -30.22
C PRO A 384 31.17 -33.76 -30.72
N MET A 385 30.32 -34.31 -29.84
CA MET A 385 29.24 -35.22 -30.23
C MET A 385 28.14 -34.52 -31.06
N PHE A 386 28.12 -33.18 -31.01
CA PHE A 386 27.22 -32.30 -31.75
C PHE A 386 28.00 -31.44 -32.76
N GLY A 387 29.24 -31.78 -33.09
CA GLY A 387 30.06 -31.02 -34.05
C GLY A 387 30.59 -29.68 -33.52
N TRP A 388 30.42 -29.38 -32.22
CA TRP A 388 30.97 -28.17 -31.58
C TRP A 388 32.25 -28.49 -30.83
N TYR A 389 33.29 -27.66 -30.93
CA TYR A 389 34.55 -27.94 -30.26
C TYR A 389 35.18 -26.68 -29.67
N HIS A 390 36.03 -26.88 -28.66
CA HIS A 390 36.89 -25.84 -28.11
C HIS A 390 38.22 -25.82 -28.87
N PRO A 391 38.51 -24.79 -29.68
CA PRO A 391 39.68 -24.82 -30.56
C PRO A 391 41.00 -24.90 -29.79
N SER A 392 41.99 -25.59 -30.34
CA SER A 392 43.30 -25.77 -29.67
C SER A 392 44.01 -24.44 -29.36
N TRP A 393 43.82 -23.42 -30.20
CA TRP A 393 44.35 -22.08 -29.97
C TRP A 393 43.68 -21.36 -28.79
N ALA A 394 42.42 -21.72 -28.50
CA ALA A 394 41.58 -21.13 -27.46
C ALA A 394 41.72 -21.81 -26.09
N GLN A 395 42.39 -22.98 -26.03
CA GLN A 395 42.64 -23.71 -24.78
C GLN A 395 43.51 -22.92 -23.80
N ALA A 396 43.52 -23.32 -22.52
CA ALA A 396 44.25 -22.62 -21.45
C ALA A 396 45.76 -22.45 -21.75
N GLY A 397 46.37 -23.41 -22.44
CA GLY A 397 47.76 -23.34 -22.91
C GLY A 397 47.93 -22.90 -24.37
N GLY A 398 46.85 -22.46 -25.01
CA GLY A 398 46.82 -22.06 -26.42
C GLY A 398 47.45 -20.69 -26.68
N SER A 399 47.57 -20.33 -27.96
CA SER A 399 48.15 -19.04 -28.37
C SER A 399 47.31 -17.83 -27.97
N LYS A 400 46.00 -18.03 -27.75
CA LYS A 400 45.07 -17.01 -27.30
C LYS A 400 43.95 -17.65 -26.46
N PRO A 401 44.16 -17.83 -25.15
CA PRO A 401 43.19 -18.52 -24.29
C PRO A 401 41.84 -17.80 -24.26
N GLU A 402 40.78 -18.47 -24.73
CA GLU A 402 39.41 -17.98 -24.82
C GLU A 402 38.44 -19.10 -24.40
N PRO A 403 38.21 -19.29 -23.09
CA PRO A 403 37.36 -20.37 -22.58
C PRO A 403 35.89 -20.25 -23.04
N TRP A 404 35.43 -19.05 -23.38
CA TRP A 404 34.08 -18.81 -23.89
C TRP A 404 33.88 -19.23 -25.34
N HIS A 405 34.94 -19.39 -26.14
CA HIS A 405 34.86 -19.47 -27.60
C HIS A 405 34.75 -20.91 -28.11
N PHE A 406 33.64 -21.25 -28.75
CA PHE A 406 33.42 -22.57 -29.36
C PHE A 406 33.12 -22.43 -30.85
N GLU A 407 33.66 -23.37 -31.63
CA GLU A 407 33.52 -23.42 -33.08
C GLU A 407 32.76 -24.67 -33.51
N TYR A 408 32.04 -24.57 -34.62
CA TYR A 408 31.33 -25.68 -35.24
C TYR A 408 32.14 -26.24 -36.41
N GLY A 409 32.42 -27.54 -36.36
CA GLY A 409 33.21 -28.28 -37.34
C GLY A 409 32.41 -29.24 -38.23
N GLY A 410 31.15 -29.53 -37.88
CA GLY A 410 30.31 -30.51 -38.57
C GLY A 410 30.42 -31.94 -38.06
#